data_AF-A0A529X872-F1
#
_entry.id   AF-A0A529X872-F1
#
_cell.length_a   1.000
_cell.length_b   1.000
_cell.length_c   1.000
_cell.angle_alpha   90.00
_cell.angle_beta   90.00
_cell.angle_gamma   90.00
#
_symmetry.space_group_name_H-M   'P 1'
#
loop_
_entity.id
_entity.type
_entity.pdbx_description
1 polymer ?
#
loop_
_entity_poly.entity_id
_entity_poly.type
_entity_poly.pdbx_seq_one_letter_code
_entity_poly.pdbx_strand_id
1 'polypeptide(L)'
;ICIIFLVEMAGRFAAVSHHTIADGIRERFGFNAFIWPLLAVLLVNFLVLSAEIGGVAIAAELATGIGFQWWALPVAFLAWLLLWKGTFGLIEKGVSMLGLVTVCFVVAAVMLRPEWKEVAVG
;
A
#
# COMPACT_ATOMS: atom_id res chain seq x y z
N ILE A 1 9.83 13.48 -4.77
CA ILE A 1 9.66 14.24 -6.04
C ILE A 1 9.47 13.30 -7.23
N CYS A 2 10.38 12.35 -7.49
CA CYS A 2 10.27 11.45 -8.66
C CYS A 2 8.97 10.63 -8.73
N ILE A 3 8.49 10.10 -7.60
CA ILE A 3 7.24 9.32 -7.55
C ILE A 3 6.01 10.16 -7.93
N ILE A 4 5.99 11.45 -7.56
CA ILE A 4 4.86 12.35 -7.86
C ILE A 4 4.70 12.51 -9.37
N PHE A 5 5.80 12.79 -10.07
CA PHE A 5 5.80 12.89 -11.53
C PHE A 5 5.43 11.56 -12.20
N LEU A 6 5.96 10.44 -11.70
CA LEU A 6 5.63 9.12 -12.23
C LEU A 6 4.13 8.82 -12.11
N VAL A 7 3.53 9.12 -10.96
CA VAL A 7 2.10 8.92 -10.71
C VAL A 7 1.24 9.87 -11.54
N GLU A 8 1.64 11.13 -11.71
CA GLU A 8 0.94 12.08 -12.59
C GLU A 8 0.91 11.59 -14.05
N MET A 9 2.06 11.16 -14.57
CA MET A 9 2.16 10.63 -15.94
C MET A 9 1.32 9.36 -16.10
N ALA A 10 1.38 8.43 -15.14
CA ALA A 10 0.58 7.21 -15.14
C ALA A 10 -0.92 7.51 -15.11
N GLY A 11 -1.35 8.45 -14.27
CA GLY A 11 -2.75 8.86 -14.16
C GLY A 11 -3.26 9.53 -15.43
N ARG A 12 -2.49 10.44 -16.02
CA ARG A 12 -2.84 11.08 -17.29
C ARG A 12 -2.89 10.09 -18.44
N PHE A 13 -1.95 9.15 -18.49
CA PHE A 13 -1.96 8.08 -19.48
C PHE A 13 -3.25 7.27 -19.39
N ALA A 14 -3.65 6.82 -18.20
CA ALA A 14 -4.88 6.05 -18.00
C ALA A 14 -6.14 6.86 -18.36
N ALA A 15 -6.18 8.15 -17.99
CA ALA A 15 -7.32 9.03 -18.27
C ALA A 15 -7.53 9.31 -19.77
N VAL A 16 -6.45 9.46 -20.54
CA VAL A 16 -6.54 9.80 -21.97
C VAL A 16 -6.64 8.55 -22.85
N SER A 17 -5.93 7.48 -22.51
CA SER A 17 -5.94 6.25 -23.31
C SER A 17 -7.14 5.36 -23.04
N HIS A 18 -7.88 5.58 -21.94
CA HIS A 18 -8.94 4.69 -21.42
C HIS A 18 -8.49 3.23 -21.17
N HIS A 19 -7.19 2.97 -21.21
CA HIS A 19 -6.58 1.67 -20.97
C HIS A 19 -5.61 1.77 -19.81
N THR A 20 -5.40 0.65 -19.12
CA THR A 20 -4.35 0.58 -18.11
C THR A 20 -2.97 0.53 -18.78
N ILE A 21 -1.91 0.91 -18.06
CA ILE A 21 -0.53 0.78 -18.56
C ILE A 21 -0.23 -0.68 -18.97
N ALA A 22 -0.79 -1.64 -18.22
CA ALA A 22 -0.66 -3.06 -18.51
C ALA A 22 -1.30 -3.44 -19.86
N ASP A 23 -2.52 -2.96 -20.13
CA ASP A 23 -3.21 -3.22 -21.41
C ASP A 23 -2.50 -2.54 -22.58
N GLY A 24 -2.02 -1.30 -22.39
CA GLY A 24 -1.26 -0.59 -23.41
C GLY A 24 0.05 -1.30 -23.79
N ILE A 25 0.74 -1.91 -22.82
CA ILE A 25 1.93 -2.74 -23.09
C ILE A 25 1.54 -3.98 -23.87
N ARG A 26 0.47 -4.68 -23.46
CA ARG A 26 0.01 -5.90 -24.12
C ARG A 26 -0.39 -5.65 -25.57
N GLU A 27 -1.06 -4.54 -25.86
CA GLU A 27 -1.56 -4.21 -27.20
C GLU A 27 -0.45 -3.71 -28.13
N ARG A 28 0.53 -2.95 -27.61
CA ARG A 28 1.63 -2.39 -28.42
C ARG A 28 2.82 -3.33 -28.60
N PHE A 29 3.18 -4.12 -27.58
CA PHE A 29 4.37 -4.98 -27.58
C PHE A 29 4.04 -6.48 -27.68
N GLY A 30 2.75 -6.82 -27.70
CA GLY A 30 2.28 -8.20 -27.78
C GLY A 30 2.37 -8.98 -26.47
N PHE A 31 1.83 -10.20 -26.47
CA PHE A 31 1.67 -11.02 -25.26
C PHE A 31 3.02 -11.48 -24.67
N ASN A 32 4.01 -11.79 -25.51
CA ASN A 32 5.32 -12.29 -25.04
C ASN A 32 6.10 -11.24 -24.24
N ALA A 33 5.99 -9.96 -24.59
CA ALA A 33 6.62 -8.89 -23.84
C ALA A 33 5.86 -8.57 -22.53
N PHE A 34 4.55 -8.76 -22.50
CA PHE A 34 3.69 -8.48 -21.35
C PHE A 34 3.86 -9.45 -20.18
N ILE A 35 4.26 -10.70 -20.44
CA ILE A 35 4.47 -11.73 -19.40
C ILE A 35 5.50 -11.27 -18.36
N TRP A 36 6.58 -10.59 -18.78
CA TRP A 36 7.64 -10.14 -17.88
C TRP A 36 7.16 -9.08 -16.86
N PRO A 37 6.57 -7.94 -17.30
CA PRO A 37 5.93 -6.99 -16.38
C PRO A 37 4.84 -7.62 -15.52
N LEU A 38 4.01 -8.51 -16.09
CA LEU A 38 2.94 -9.16 -15.35
C LEU A 38 3.50 -9.99 -14.18
N LEU A 39 4.55 -10.78 -14.43
CA LEU A 39 5.19 -11.59 -13.41
C LEU A 39 5.88 -10.71 -12.35
N ALA A 40 6.54 -9.63 -12.78
CA ALA A 40 7.15 -8.68 -11.86
C ALA A 40 6.10 -8.01 -10.95
N VAL A 41 4.99 -7.52 -11.51
CA VAL A 41 3.89 -6.92 -10.76
C VAL A 41 3.25 -7.94 -9.81
N LEU A 42 3.06 -9.18 -10.25
CA LEU A 42 2.54 -10.25 -9.40
C LEU A 42 3.45 -10.49 -8.19
N LEU A 43 4.76 -10.60 -8.42
CA LEU A 43 5.74 -10.83 -7.35
C LEU A 43 5.79 -9.66 -6.38
N VAL A 44 5.82 -8.43 -6.90
CA VAL A 44 5.80 -7.21 -6.05
C VAL A 44 4.52 -7.14 -5.21
N ASN A 45 3.35 -7.37 -5.81
CA ASN A 45 2.09 -7.37 -5.06
C ASN A 45 2.06 -8.48 -3.99
N PHE A 46 2.61 -9.65 -4.29
CA PHE A 46 2.73 -10.73 -3.31
C PHE A 46 3.62 -10.35 -2.12
N LEU A 47 4.77 -9.71 -2.37
CA LEU A 47 5.66 -9.22 -1.33
C LEU A 47 5.00 -8.13 -0.49
N VAL A 48 4.32 -7.17 -1.13
CA VAL A 48 3.59 -6.11 -0.45
C VAL A 48 2.47 -6.69 0.41
N LEU A 49 1.65 -7.59 -0.14
CA LEU A 49 0.58 -8.24 0.62
C LEU A 49 1.12 -8.98 1.86
N SER A 50 2.25 -9.68 1.70
CA SER A 50 2.92 -10.36 2.81
C SER A 50 3.40 -9.38 3.88
N ALA A 51 3.95 -8.23 3.47
CA ALA A 51 4.39 -7.18 4.38
C ALA A 51 3.22 -6.53 5.13
N GLU A 52 2.10 -6.25 4.44
CA GLU A 52 0.90 -5.66 5.05
C GLU A 52 0.29 -6.59 6.10
N ILE A 53 0.12 -7.88 5.77
CA ILE A 53 -0.41 -8.87 6.73
C ILE A 53 0.52 -9.02 7.93
N GLY A 54 1.84 -9.09 7.70
CA GLY A 54 2.84 -9.15 8.76
C GLY A 54 2.83 -7.91 9.65
N GLY A 55 2.73 -6.72 9.07
CA GLY A 55 2.68 -5.44 9.79
C GLY A 55 1.47 -5.35 10.72
N VAL A 56 0.27 -5.71 10.23
CA VAL A 56 -0.94 -5.72 11.05
C VAL A 56 -0.87 -6.79 12.15
N ALA A 57 -0.31 -7.97 11.86
CA ALA A 57 -0.16 -9.02 12.87
C ALA A 57 0.77 -8.60 14.02
N ILE A 58 1.91 -7.96 13.72
CA ILE A 58 2.84 -7.43 14.73
C ILE A 58 2.20 -6.29 15.51
N ALA A 59 1.46 -5.39 14.84
CA ALA A 59 0.73 -4.32 15.52
C ALA A 59 -0.32 -4.88 16.51
N ALA A 60 -1.03 -5.95 16.12
CA ALA A 60 -1.99 -6.63 16.98
C ALA A 60 -1.30 -7.37 18.14
N GLU A 61 -0.13 -7.98 17.92
CA GLU A 61 0.70 -8.57 18.98
C GLU A 61 1.12 -7.51 20.00
N LEU A 62 1.62 -6.36 19.55
CA LEU A 62 2.01 -5.25 20.44
C LEU A 62 0.81 -4.71 21.24
N ALA A 63 -0.38 -4.71 20.66
CA ALA A 63 -1.59 -4.22 21.33
C ALA A 63 -2.20 -5.22 22.33
N THR A 64 -2.08 -6.54 22.08
CA THR A 64 -2.79 -7.58 22.85
C THR A 64 -1.88 -8.47 23.69
N GLY A 65 -0.57 -8.49 23.41
CA GLY A 65 0.40 -9.36 24.07
C GLY A 65 0.31 -10.84 23.68
N ILE A 66 -0.51 -11.19 22.70
CA ILE A 66 -0.70 -12.56 22.19
C ILE A 66 0.22 -12.76 20.98
N GLY A 67 0.91 -13.90 20.92
CA GLY A 67 1.92 -14.17 19.89
C GLY A 67 1.40 -14.04 18.45
N PHE A 68 2.25 -13.46 17.58
CA PHE A 68 1.97 -13.10 16.19
C PHE A 68 1.24 -14.19 15.36
N GLN A 69 1.59 -15.45 15.61
CA GLN A 69 1.09 -16.61 14.85
C GLN A 69 -0.44 -16.73 14.89
N TRP A 70 -1.04 -16.33 16.02
CA TRP A 70 -2.49 -16.38 16.22
C TRP A 70 -3.22 -15.22 15.53
N TRP A 71 -2.53 -14.11 15.28
CA TRP A 71 -3.10 -12.93 14.63
C TRP A 71 -2.93 -12.95 13.10
N ALA A 72 -1.93 -13.65 12.57
CA ALA A 72 -1.71 -13.75 11.13
C ALA A 72 -2.92 -14.33 10.38
N LEU A 73 -3.53 -15.40 10.90
CA LEU A 73 -4.68 -16.06 10.28
C LEU A 73 -5.97 -15.20 10.28
N PRO A 74 -6.41 -14.59 11.41
CA PRO A 74 -7.58 -13.72 11.41
C PRO A 74 -7.35 -12.45 10.59
N VAL A 75 -6.14 -11.86 10.59
CA VAL A 75 -5.83 -10.69 9.75
C VAL A 75 -5.98 -11.03 8.26
N ALA A 76 -5.42 -12.15 7.82
CA ALA A 76 -5.55 -12.60 6.43
C ALA A 76 -7.02 -12.88 6.05
N PHE A 77 -7.78 -13.51 6.94
CA PHE A 77 -9.21 -13.76 6.73
C PHE A 77 -10.03 -12.47 6.65
N LEU A 78 -9.73 -11.50 7.52
CA LEU A 78 -10.42 -10.22 7.56
C LEU A 78 -10.09 -9.38 6.33
N ALA A 79 -8.83 -9.38 5.88
CA ALA A 79 -8.42 -8.77 4.61
C ALA A 79 -9.14 -9.41 3.42
N TRP A 80 -9.20 -10.74 3.35
CA TRP A 80 -9.94 -11.47 2.32
C TRP A 80 -11.43 -11.10 2.30
N LEU A 81 -12.07 -11.06 3.48
CA LEU A 81 -13.48 -10.70 3.62
C LEU A 81 -13.73 -9.24 3.21
N LEU A 82 -12.84 -8.33 3.57
CA LEU A 82 -12.88 -6.94 3.12
C LEU A 82 -12.77 -6.82 1.60
N LEU A 83 -11.90 -7.59 0.95
CA LEU A 83 -11.78 -7.58 -0.51
C LEU A 83 -13.01 -8.18 -1.20
N TRP A 84 -13.61 -9.22 -0.63
CA TRP A 84 -14.76 -9.90 -1.23
C TRP A 84 -16.09 -9.17 -1.01
N LYS A 85 -16.31 -8.61 0.19
CA LYS A 85 -17.56 -7.97 0.60
C LYS A 85 -17.47 -6.44 0.67
N GLY A 86 -16.28 -5.87 0.62
CA GLY A 86 -16.07 -4.44 0.69
C GLY A 86 -16.60 -3.73 -0.54
N THR A 87 -17.54 -2.82 -0.33
CA THR A 87 -17.94 -1.86 -1.36
C THR A 87 -16.86 -0.79 -1.54
N PHE A 88 -16.69 -0.25 -2.76
CA PHE A 88 -15.72 0.83 -3.05
C PHE A 88 -15.74 1.96 -2.02
N GLY A 89 -16.92 2.44 -1.63
CA GLY A 89 -17.05 3.53 -0.65
C GLY A 89 -16.56 3.18 0.75
N LEU A 90 -16.61 1.91 1.15
CA LEU A 90 -16.09 1.45 2.44
C LEU A 90 -14.56 1.38 2.41
N ILE A 91 -13.99 0.92 1.29
CA ILE A 91 -12.55 0.85 1.09
C ILE A 91 -11.95 2.27 1.08
N GLU A 92 -12.53 3.20 0.32
CA GLU A 92 -12.01 4.56 0.19
C GLU A 92 -12.05 5.35 1.51
N LYS A 93 -13.18 5.25 2.24
CA LYS A 93 -13.31 5.87 3.56
C LYS A 93 -12.42 5.19 4.60
N GLY A 94 -12.30 3.87 4.54
CA GLY A 94 -11.42 3.09 5.43
C GLY A 94 -9.96 3.49 5.28
N VAL A 95 -9.45 3.57 4.03
CA VAL A 95 -8.08 4.01 3.74
C VAL A 95 -7.84 5.44 4.23
N SER A 96 -8.80 6.34 3.99
CA SER A 96 -8.69 7.73 4.46
C SER A 96 -8.62 7.82 5.99
N MET A 97 -9.40 6.98 6.70
CA MET A 97 -9.39 6.90 8.16
C MET A 97 -8.09 6.30 8.69
N LEU A 98 -7.56 5.24 8.06
CA LEU A 98 -6.25 4.68 8.40
C LEU A 98 -5.12 5.69 8.14
N GLY A 99 -5.24 6.53 7.11
CA GLY A 99 -4.31 7.62 6.83
C GLY A 99 -4.17 8.60 8.00
N LEU A 100 -5.23 8.83 8.79
CA LEU A 100 -5.17 9.70 9.97
C LEU A 100 -4.22 9.16 11.06
N VAL A 101 -3.91 7.86 11.09
CA VAL A 101 -2.92 7.28 12.02
C VAL A 101 -1.53 7.90 11.82
N THR A 102 -1.22 8.39 10.61
CA THR A 102 0.05 9.10 10.36
C THR A 102 0.22 10.34 11.22
N VAL A 103 -0.87 10.97 11.68
CA VAL A 103 -0.84 12.12 12.59
C VAL A 103 -0.25 11.74 13.95
N CYS A 104 -0.39 10.49 14.39
CA CYS A 104 0.26 10.01 15.63
C CYS A 104 1.78 10.16 15.57
N PHE A 105 2.41 9.97 14.40
CA PHE A 105 3.85 10.20 14.24
C PHE A 105 4.22 11.68 14.37
N VAL A 106 3.36 12.59 13.91
CA VAL A 106 3.57 14.04 14.09
C VAL A 106 3.53 14.40 15.57
N VAL A 107 2.55 13.87 16.31
CA VAL A 107 2.45 14.09 17.77
C VAL A 107 3.69 13.52 18.47
N ALA A 108 4.11 12.31 18.11
CA ALA A 108 5.31 11.68 18.68
C ALA A 108 6.58 12.53 18.41
N ALA A 109 6.73 13.06 17.20
CA ALA A 109 7.86 13.94 16.84
C ALA A 109 7.88 15.22 17.68
N VAL A 110 6.73 15.84 17.92
CA VAL A 110 6.62 17.03 18.78
C VAL A 110 6.95 16.69 20.24
N MET A 111 6.51 15.54 20.75
CA MET A 111 6.79 15.10 22.11
C MET A 111 8.27 14.77 22.33
N LEU A 112 8.96 14.22 21.33
CA LEU A 112 10.39 13.92 21.41
C LEU A 112 11.28 15.17 21.52
N ARG A 113 10.75 16.37 21.18
CA ARG A 113 11.51 17.64 21.13
C ARG A 113 12.91 17.49 20.50
N PRO A 114 13.03 16.96 19.28
CA PRO A 114 14.32 16.83 18.63
C PRO A 114 14.93 18.21 18.37
N GLU A 115 16.26 18.27 18.30
CA GLU A 115 16.98 19.44 17.79
C GLU A 115 16.63 19.63 16.31
N TRP A 116 15.66 20.51 16.02
CA TRP A 116 15.17 20.76 14.66
C TRP A 116 16.26 21.19 13.66
N LYS A 117 17.38 21.71 14.17
CA LYS A 117 18.56 22.04 13.36
C LYS A 117 19.22 20.80 12.77
N GLU A 118 19.32 19.70 13.52
CA GLU A 118 19.90 18.45 13.02
C GLU A 118 18.96 17.80 11.99
N VAL A 119 17.65 17.81 12.26
CA VAL A 119 16.63 17.27 11.31
C VAL A 119 16.59 18.04 9.99
N ALA A 120 16.84 19.35 10.00
CA ALA A 120 16.85 20.18 8.80
C ALA A 120 18.12 20.01 7.96
N VAL A 121 19.23 19.58 8.57
CA VAL A 121 20.50 19.34 7.88
C VAL A 121 20.52 17.98 7.17
N GLY A 122 19.72 17.02 7.67
CA GLY A 122 19.44 15.73 7.00
C GLY A 122 20.06 14.54 7.71
#